data_AF-A0A8T4RZC7-F1
#
_entry.id   AF-A0A8T4RZC7-F1
#
_cell.length_a   1.000
_cell.length_b   1.000
_cell.length_c   1.000
_cell.angle_alpha   90.00
_cell.angle_beta   90.00
_cell.angle_gamma   90.00
#
_symmetry.space_group_name_H-M   'P 1'
#
loop_
_entity.id
_entity.type
_entity.pdbx_description
1 polymer ?
#
loop_
_entity_poly.entity_id
_entity_poly.type
_entity_poly.pdbx_seq_one_letter_code
_entity_poly.pdbx_strand_id
1 'polypeptide(L)'
;MIVSIKKRRLPLILAIVCLSLLPLVFGQVLRGFGVELWITNNNPDAVLDTNRSSMTFDPSAGGTIRAFFIFNVTDTNGEDDVNEAGAYFNLTLGTANPQYRSNITCRNISKVPADNKVIFNCSVRLKYFDNASSNWVINFTVADNNGGTAKNDSRRFTYNTLSSLSFARSFINFSSLNLGQSNQQASAPLVLNNTGNDDFNQINISAATLFGVDVPSESIGSSSFTVNGTDNGAGNGMPLANGELTIRALTGNLSLNHGHTSANTDYYDTVLSPRGNQSLYFWVDVPSSGISSQKYNNTWNITVINLP
;
A
#
# COMPACT_ATOMS: atom_id res chain seq x y z
N MET A 1 3.50 -23.94 -0.93
CA MET A 1 2.57 -22.92 -1.46
C MET A 1 3.36 -21.94 -2.30
N ILE A 2 2.98 -21.73 -3.56
CA ILE A 2 3.56 -20.69 -4.44
C ILE A 2 2.56 -19.56 -4.54
N VAL A 3 3.03 -18.33 -4.33
CA VAL A 3 2.21 -17.13 -4.36
C VAL A 3 2.50 -16.38 -5.64
N SER A 4 1.48 -16.10 -6.43
CA SER A 4 1.60 -15.29 -7.66
C SER A 4 0.68 -14.09 -7.56
N ILE A 5 1.25 -12.89 -7.60
CA ILE A 5 0.49 -11.64 -7.68
C ILE A 5 0.32 -11.33 -9.17
N LYS A 6 -0.89 -11.51 -9.70
CA LYS A 6 -1.21 -11.19 -11.10
C LYS A 6 -1.94 -9.86 -11.16
N LYS A 7 -1.20 -8.78 -11.51
CA LYS A 7 -1.82 -7.52 -11.91
C LYS A 7 -2.37 -7.68 -13.32
N ARG A 8 -3.69 -7.85 -13.46
CA ARG A 8 -4.34 -7.97 -14.77
C ARG A 8 -4.39 -6.59 -15.42
N ARG A 9 -3.37 -6.23 -16.20
CA ARG A 9 -3.44 -5.07 -17.10
C ARG A 9 -4.36 -5.47 -18.27
N LEU A 10 -5.48 -4.77 -18.46
CA LEU A 10 -6.28 -4.91 -19.69
C LEU A 10 -5.36 -4.70 -20.90
N PRO A 11 -5.48 -5.49 -21.98
CA PRO A 11 -4.73 -5.25 -23.20
C PRO A 11 -5.22 -3.94 -23.83
N LEU A 12 -4.41 -2.90 -23.74
CA LEU A 12 -4.56 -1.70 -24.56
C LEU A 12 -4.30 -2.15 -26.01
N ILE A 13 -5.33 -2.06 -26.85
CA ILE A 13 -5.26 -2.36 -28.28
C ILE A 13 -4.20 -1.45 -28.90
N LEU A 14 -3.13 -2.07 -29.40
CA LEU A 14 -2.00 -1.44 -30.06
C LEU A 14 -2.42 -1.02 -31.47
N ALA A 15 -2.65 0.28 -31.69
CA ALA A 15 -2.71 0.85 -33.03
C ALA A 15 -1.28 1.02 -33.56
N ILE A 16 -0.89 0.15 -34.49
CA ILE A 16 0.35 0.25 -35.26
C ILE A 16 0.20 1.41 -36.25
N VAL A 17 0.91 2.51 -36.00
CA VAL A 17 1.16 3.54 -37.03
C VAL A 17 2.65 3.49 -37.35
N CYS A 18 2.92 3.01 -38.56
CA CYS A 18 4.22 3.06 -39.22
C CYS A 18 4.48 4.51 -39.64
N LEU A 19 5.57 5.13 -39.17
CA LEU A 19 6.04 6.40 -39.71
C LEU A 19 7.57 6.38 -39.85
N SER A 20 7.98 6.71 -41.07
CA SER A 20 9.31 6.62 -41.66
C SER A 20 10.38 7.50 -41.02
N LEU A 21 11.62 7.02 -41.10
CA LEU A 21 12.87 7.68 -40.75
C LEU A 21 13.17 8.91 -41.64
N LEU A 22 13.41 10.06 -41.02
CA LEU A 22 14.14 11.22 -41.56
C LEU A 22 15.05 11.78 -40.46
N PRO A 23 16.32 12.14 -40.74
CA PRO A 23 17.17 12.83 -39.79
C PRO A 23 16.89 14.34 -39.84
N LEU A 24 16.42 14.92 -38.72
CA LEU A 24 16.32 16.36 -38.54
C LEU A 24 17.25 16.79 -37.41
N VAL A 25 18.28 17.53 -37.80
CA VAL A 25 19.15 18.31 -36.91
C VAL A 25 18.35 19.52 -36.45
N PHE A 26 18.12 19.63 -35.14
CA PHE A 26 17.73 20.89 -34.51
C PHE A 26 18.59 21.13 -33.27
N GLY A 27 19.37 22.21 -33.32
CA GLY A 27 19.92 22.82 -32.12
C GLY A 27 18.81 23.44 -31.30
N GLN A 28 18.85 23.24 -29.98
CA GLN A 28 17.99 23.94 -29.05
C GLN A 28 18.84 24.93 -28.27
N VAL A 29 18.58 26.22 -28.48
CA VAL A 29 18.92 27.29 -27.55
C VAL A 29 17.86 27.26 -26.46
N LEU A 30 18.26 26.94 -25.23
CA LEU A 30 17.43 27.13 -24.04
C LEU A 30 17.33 28.63 -23.75
N ARG A 31 16.19 29.24 -24.08
CA ARG A 31 15.71 30.47 -23.43
C ARG A 31 14.40 30.13 -22.73
N GLY A 32 14.47 29.90 -21.42
CA GLY A 32 13.32 29.95 -20.54
C GLY A 32 13.12 31.39 -20.09
N PHE A 33 11.91 31.91 -20.23
CA PHE A 33 11.48 33.15 -19.59
C PHE A 33 10.78 32.77 -18.28
N GLY A 34 11.29 33.24 -17.15
CA GLY A 34 10.62 33.12 -15.86
C GLY A 34 9.71 34.34 -15.67
N VAL A 35 8.42 34.11 -15.41
CA VAL A 35 7.52 35.16 -14.92
C VAL A 35 7.65 35.17 -13.40
N GLU A 36 8.22 36.25 -12.89
CA GLU A 36 8.31 36.55 -11.46
C GLU A 36 7.13 37.46 -11.09
N LEU A 37 6.32 37.01 -10.12
CA LEU A 37 5.19 37.75 -9.60
C LEU A 37 5.51 38.12 -8.15
N TRP A 38 5.66 39.41 -7.86
CA TRP A 38 5.87 39.92 -6.51
C TRP A 38 4.52 40.33 -5.91
N ILE A 39 4.11 39.67 -4.83
CA ILE A 39 3.05 40.13 -3.93
C ILE A 39 3.73 40.48 -2.61
N THR A 40 3.86 41.77 -2.30
CA THR A 40 4.48 42.21 -1.04
C THR A 40 3.42 42.33 0.05
N ASN A 41 3.53 41.48 1.07
CA ASN A 41 2.94 41.63 2.40
C ASN A 41 4.10 41.61 3.42
N ASN A 42 4.01 42.37 4.51
CA ASN A 42 5.03 42.45 5.58
C ASN A 42 5.05 41.21 6.50
N ASN A 43 4.72 40.03 5.95
CA ASN A 43 4.81 38.74 6.64
C ASN A 43 5.80 37.88 5.86
N PRO A 44 6.44 36.87 6.48
CA PRO A 44 7.27 35.94 5.74
C PRO A 44 6.45 35.32 4.61
N ASP A 45 7.06 35.24 3.43
CA ASP A 45 6.54 34.45 2.32
C ASP A 45 7.26 33.10 2.30
N ALA A 46 6.48 32.03 2.30
CA ALA A 46 6.99 30.67 2.23
C ALA A 46 6.98 30.25 0.76
N VAL A 47 8.09 30.44 0.06
CA VAL A 47 8.23 30.00 -1.32
C VAL A 47 8.82 28.59 -1.36
N LEU A 48 7.99 27.59 -1.70
CA LEU A 48 8.51 26.27 -2.01
C LEU A 48 9.22 26.27 -3.37
N ASP A 49 10.53 26.47 -3.30
CA ASP A 49 11.47 26.24 -4.40
C ASP A 49 11.84 24.75 -4.47
N THR A 50 10.97 23.98 -5.15
CA THR A 50 11.39 22.69 -5.67
C THR A 50 11.85 22.90 -7.11
N ASN A 51 13.15 22.79 -7.37
CA ASN A 51 13.73 22.63 -8.72
C ASN A 51 13.16 21.42 -9.52
N ARG A 52 12.13 20.73 -9.01
CA ARG A 52 11.46 19.59 -9.63
C ARG A 52 9.98 19.89 -9.76
N SER A 53 9.49 19.85 -10.99
CA SER A 53 8.07 19.99 -11.32
C SER A 53 7.21 18.79 -10.88
N SER A 54 7.83 17.66 -10.54
CA SER A 54 7.16 16.48 -10.02
C SER A 54 7.98 15.80 -8.91
N MET A 55 7.36 15.59 -7.75
CA MET A 55 7.90 14.75 -6.67
C MET A 55 7.13 13.44 -6.64
N THR A 56 7.84 12.32 -6.61
CA THR A 56 7.26 10.97 -6.52
C THR A 56 7.95 10.19 -5.41
N PHE A 57 7.19 9.40 -4.66
CA PHE A 57 7.74 8.48 -3.67
C PHE A 57 7.13 7.09 -3.85
N ASP A 58 7.97 6.07 -3.74
CA ASP A 58 7.58 4.66 -3.84
C ASP A 58 7.42 4.04 -2.45
N PRO A 59 6.27 3.39 -2.14
CA PRO A 59 6.11 2.67 -0.90
C PRO A 59 7.14 1.54 -0.76
N SER A 60 7.44 1.15 0.47
CA SER A 60 8.20 -0.06 0.78
C SER A 60 7.28 -1.12 1.40
N ALA A 61 7.37 -2.37 0.95
CA ALA A 61 6.49 -3.45 1.37
C ALA A 61 6.51 -3.64 2.90
N GLY A 62 5.37 -3.44 3.57
CA GLY A 62 5.22 -3.56 5.03
C GLY A 62 6.01 -2.50 5.81
N GLY A 63 6.61 -1.53 5.12
CA GLY A 63 7.61 -0.63 5.65
C GLY A 63 7.14 0.81 5.88
N THR A 64 8.11 1.66 6.16
CA THR A 64 7.94 3.10 6.22
C THR A 64 9.09 3.71 5.45
N ILE A 65 8.78 4.65 4.56
CA ILE A 65 9.80 5.45 3.88
C ILE A 65 9.89 6.82 4.52
N ARG A 66 11.02 7.51 4.34
CA ARG A 66 11.20 8.89 4.77
C ARG A 66 11.27 9.78 3.54
N ALA A 67 10.28 10.66 3.39
CA ALA A 67 10.26 11.70 2.37
C ALA A 67 10.98 12.94 2.92
N PHE A 68 11.80 13.59 2.09
CA PHE A 68 12.52 14.82 2.42
C PHE A 68 12.06 15.95 1.52
N PHE A 69 11.89 17.12 2.12
CA PHE A 69 11.38 18.32 1.47
C PHE A 69 12.25 19.51 1.90
N ILE A 70 12.62 20.34 0.93
CA ILE A 70 13.41 21.55 1.17
C ILE A 70 12.54 22.75 0.84
N PHE A 71 12.42 23.69 1.78
CA PHE A 71 11.63 24.91 1.65
C PHE A 71 12.52 26.13 1.81
N ASN A 72 12.26 27.15 1.01
CA ASN A 72 12.84 28.47 1.20
C ASN A 72 11.77 29.37 1.82
N VAL A 73 12.15 30.14 2.81
CA VAL A 73 11.29 31.13 3.46
C VAL A 73 12.00 32.46 3.33
N THR A 74 11.32 33.46 2.78
CA THR A 74 11.86 34.81 2.64
C THR A 74 11.08 35.74 3.55
N ASP A 75 11.78 36.58 4.29
CA ASP A 75 11.16 37.59 5.15
C ASP A 75 11.63 39.01 4.76
N THR A 76 10.71 39.96 4.63
CA THR A 76 11.08 41.32 4.22
C THR A 76 11.84 42.11 5.27
N ASN A 77 11.72 41.74 6.54
CA ASN A 77 12.34 42.38 7.70
C ASN A 77 13.72 41.77 8.04
N GLY A 78 13.97 40.54 7.60
CA GLY A 78 15.26 39.87 7.68
C GLY A 78 15.12 38.39 8.02
N GLU A 79 16.10 37.57 7.66
CA GLU A 79 16.09 36.13 7.93
C GLU A 79 16.11 35.78 9.43
N ASP A 80 16.48 36.72 10.29
CA ASP A 80 16.45 36.58 11.75
C ASP A 80 15.05 36.75 12.35
N ASP A 81 14.11 37.34 11.62
CA ASP A 81 12.71 37.45 12.03
C ASP A 81 11.94 36.12 11.83
N VAL A 82 12.45 35.19 11.02
CA VAL A 82 11.85 33.87 10.81
C VAL A 82 11.93 33.02 12.09
N ASN A 83 10.78 32.66 12.67
CA ASN A 83 10.70 31.79 13.84
C ASN A 83 10.83 30.32 13.45
N GLU A 84 12.07 29.82 13.51
CA GLU A 84 12.39 28.42 13.18
C GLU A 84 11.67 27.39 14.05
N ALA A 85 11.43 27.71 15.33
CA ALA A 85 10.71 26.84 16.26
C ALA A 85 9.20 26.76 15.94
N GLY A 86 8.66 27.78 15.24
CA GLY A 86 7.30 27.83 14.74
C GLY A 86 7.11 27.16 13.37
N ALA A 87 8.16 26.55 12.79
CA ALA A 87 8.06 25.84 11.52
C ALA A 87 7.26 24.53 11.69
N TYR A 88 6.17 24.42 10.94
CA TYR A 88 5.27 23.29 10.92
C TYR A 88 5.10 22.77 9.49
N PHE A 89 5.05 21.46 9.34
CA PHE A 89 4.98 20.81 8.04
C PHE A 89 4.02 19.64 8.08
N ASN A 90 3.13 19.45 7.12
CA ASN A 90 2.36 18.23 7.07
C ASN A 90 2.02 17.82 5.63
N LEU A 91 1.65 16.56 5.50
CA LEU A 91 1.14 16.01 4.26
C LEU A 91 -0.33 15.66 4.45
N THR A 92 -1.14 16.02 3.46
CA THR A 92 -2.59 15.80 3.51
C THR A 92 -3.09 15.22 2.20
N LEU A 93 -4.07 14.32 2.27
CA LEU A 93 -4.77 13.80 1.10
C LEU A 93 -6.27 13.74 1.34
N GLY A 94 -7.06 14.39 0.47
CA GLY A 94 -8.52 14.43 0.55
C GLY A 94 -9.06 15.51 1.49
N THR A 95 -10.38 15.72 1.48
CA THR A 95 -11.08 16.74 2.30
C THR A 95 -12.15 16.18 3.22
N ALA A 96 -12.88 15.13 2.79
CA ALA A 96 -13.95 14.52 3.57
C ALA A 96 -13.44 13.48 4.59
N ASN A 97 -12.41 12.70 4.22
CA ASN A 97 -11.70 11.77 5.09
C ASN A 97 -10.19 11.94 4.94
N PRO A 98 -9.63 13.09 5.36
CA PRO A 98 -8.27 13.47 5.03
C PRO A 98 -7.21 12.57 5.68
N GLN A 99 -6.34 11.97 4.89
CA GLN A 99 -5.18 11.27 5.43
C GLN A 99 -4.10 12.28 5.83
N TYR A 100 -3.68 12.25 7.10
CA TYR A 100 -2.68 13.18 7.65
C TYR A 100 -1.38 12.47 8.01
N ARG A 101 -0.25 13.13 7.69
CA ARG A 101 1.07 12.76 8.19
C ARG A 101 1.79 14.00 8.72
N SER A 102 2.00 14.01 10.04
CA SER A 102 2.69 15.06 10.79
C SER A 102 3.67 14.40 11.77
N ASN A 103 4.71 13.76 11.27
CA ASN A 103 5.84 13.30 12.07
C ASN A 103 7.10 13.89 11.48
N ILE A 104 7.42 15.08 11.97
CA ILE A 104 8.19 16.08 11.25
C ILE A 104 9.50 16.29 11.98
N THR A 105 10.60 16.19 11.25
CA THR A 105 11.83 16.88 11.64
C THR A 105 12.03 18.00 10.64
N CYS A 106 11.59 19.21 10.98
CA CYS A 106 11.94 20.43 10.23
C CYS A 106 13.09 21.08 10.97
N ARG A 107 14.17 21.34 10.26
CA ARG A 107 15.32 22.07 10.78
C ARG A 107 15.76 23.08 9.76
N ASN A 108 16.17 24.26 10.23
CA ASN A 108 16.97 25.16 9.43
C ASN A 108 18.28 24.44 9.04
N ILE A 109 18.64 24.49 7.76
CA ILE A 109 19.91 23.98 7.26
C ILE A 109 20.83 25.09 6.73
N SER A 110 20.30 26.29 6.47
CA SER A 110 21.04 27.44 5.96
C SER A 110 20.23 28.72 6.08
N LYS A 111 20.93 29.84 6.35
CA LYS A 111 20.43 31.20 6.19
C LYS A 111 21.19 31.88 5.05
N VAL A 112 20.51 32.69 4.24
CA VAL A 112 21.09 33.47 3.13
C VAL A 112 20.72 34.94 3.36
N PRO A 113 21.52 35.68 4.16
CA PRO A 113 21.20 37.05 4.56
C PRO A 113 21.00 38.03 3.40
N ALA A 114 21.77 37.86 2.32
CA ALA A 114 21.67 38.71 1.13
C ALA A 114 20.27 38.64 0.45
N ASP A 115 19.52 37.57 0.70
CA ASP A 115 18.19 37.33 0.14
C ASP A 115 17.09 37.34 1.24
N ASN A 116 17.42 37.70 2.48
CA ASN A 116 16.58 37.52 3.68
C ASN A 116 15.90 36.14 3.75
N LYS A 117 16.66 35.08 3.47
CA LYS A 117 16.11 33.74 3.20
C LYS A 117 16.59 32.71 4.22
N VAL A 118 15.67 31.87 4.70
CA VAL A 118 15.94 30.68 5.52
C VAL A 118 15.57 29.43 4.75
N ILE A 119 16.44 28.42 4.77
CA ILE A 119 16.24 27.14 4.09
C ILE A 119 15.94 26.06 5.14
N PHE A 120 14.75 25.48 5.06
CA PHE A 120 14.31 24.38 5.92
C PHE A 120 14.45 23.04 5.21
N ASN A 121 14.95 22.04 5.93
CA ASN A 121 14.87 20.63 5.52
C ASN A 121 13.90 19.91 6.46
N CYS A 122 12.77 19.52 5.89
CA CYS A 122 11.70 18.81 6.57
C CYS A 122 11.70 17.35 6.11
N SER A 123 11.49 16.42 7.05
CA SER A 123 11.24 15.02 6.71
C SER A 123 9.97 14.49 7.33
N VAL A 124 9.22 13.70 6.57
CA VAL A 124 8.01 13.02 7.03
C VAL A 124 8.08 11.54 6.68
N ARG A 125 7.59 10.71 7.59
CA ARG A 125 7.47 9.28 7.40
C ARG A 125 6.17 8.95 6.68
N LEU A 126 6.27 8.36 5.49
CA LEU A 126 5.14 7.78 4.75
C LEU A 126 5.07 6.28 5.01
N LYS A 127 3.87 5.78 5.23
CA LYS A 127 3.60 4.38 5.57
C LYS A 127 3.27 3.59 4.31
N TYR A 128 3.56 2.29 4.31
CA TYR A 128 3.23 1.41 3.19
C TYR A 128 1.73 1.34 2.87
N PHE A 129 0.87 1.69 3.84
CA PHE A 129 -0.58 1.74 3.71
C PHE A 129 -1.12 3.17 3.49
N ASP A 130 -0.25 4.13 3.14
CA ASP A 130 -0.70 5.45 2.71
C ASP A 130 -1.31 5.38 1.30
N ASN A 131 -2.47 6.01 1.09
CA ASN A 131 -3.20 5.92 -0.18
C ASN A 131 -2.33 6.38 -1.35
N ALA A 132 -2.29 5.58 -2.41
CA ALA A 132 -1.66 5.97 -3.66
C ALA A 132 -2.44 7.10 -4.32
N SER A 133 -1.76 8.21 -4.64
CA SER A 133 -2.40 9.40 -5.22
C SER A 133 -1.37 10.39 -5.72
N SER A 134 -1.68 11.11 -6.81
CA SER A 134 -0.95 12.29 -7.28
C SER A 134 -1.37 13.59 -6.59
N ASN A 135 -2.35 13.52 -5.69
CA ASN A 135 -2.99 14.68 -5.06
C ASN A 135 -2.60 14.90 -3.60
N TRP A 136 -1.52 14.28 -3.12
CA TRP A 136 -1.02 14.58 -1.79
C TRP A 136 -0.54 16.03 -1.73
N VAL A 137 -1.16 16.83 -0.87
CA VAL A 137 -0.86 18.24 -0.65
C VAL A 137 0.22 18.37 0.42
N ILE A 138 1.22 19.19 0.10
CA ILE A 138 2.33 19.55 0.97
C ILE A 138 1.97 20.87 1.64
N ASN A 139 1.70 20.87 2.94
CA ASN A 139 1.48 22.11 3.67
C ASN A 139 2.72 22.44 4.50
N PHE A 140 3.24 23.64 4.31
CA PHE A 140 4.31 24.20 5.12
C PHE A 140 3.85 25.53 5.70
N THR A 141 4.06 25.71 7.00
CA THR A 141 3.72 26.90 7.75
C THR A 141 4.94 27.32 8.56
N VAL A 142 5.26 28.60 8.62
CA VAL A 142 6.32 29.12 9.48
C VAL A 142 5.86 30.43 10.11
N ALA A 143 6.11 30.57 11.40
CA ALA A 143 5.78 31.77 12.14
C ALA A 143 6.88 32.83 11.97
N ASP A 144 6.51 34.08 12.16
CA ASP A 144 7.42 35.22 12.28
C ASP A 144 7.57 35.61 13.76
N ASN A 145 8.73 36.12 14.17
CA ASN A 145 8.99 36.61 15.52
C ASN A 145 8.15 37.85 15.86
N ASN A 146 7.68 38.59 14.86
CA ASN A 146 6.80 39.76 14.99
C ASN A 146 5.31 39.38 14.91
N GLY A 147 4.97 38.08 14.91
CA GLY A 147 3.59 37.58 15.01
C GLY A 147 2.90 37.28 13.68
N GLY A 148 3.60 37.42 12.55
CA GLY A 148 3.17 36.97 11.24
C GLY A 148 3.19 35.45 11.07
N THR A 149 2.61 34.95 9.98
CA THR A 149 2.71 33.53 9.59
C THR A 149 2.66 33.40 8.08
N ALA A 150 3.62 32.65 7.53
CA ALA A 150 3.62 32.22 6.13
C ALA A 150 2.98 30.84 6.02
N LYS A 151 2.19 30.61 4.97
CA LYS A 151 1.65 29.28 4.65
C LYS A 151 1.77 29.00 3.15
N ASN A 152 2.25 27.82 2.79
CA ASN A 152 2.23 27.33 1.41
C ASN A 152 1.64 25.91 1.36
N ASP A 153 0.57 25.75 0.58
CA ASP A 153 -0.12 24.49 0.29
C ASP A 153 -0.33 24.27 -1.23
N SER A 154 0.40 25.03 -2.06
CA SER A 154 0.24 25.02 -3.52
C SER A 154 0.85 23.79 -4.21
N ARG A 155 1.66 23.01 -3.48
CA ARG A 155 2.51 21.95 -4.03
C ARG A 155 1.95 20.58 -3.70
N ARG A 156 2.11 19.68 -4.65
CA ARG A 156 1.66 18.29 -4.55
C ARG A 156 2.79 17.32 -4.87
N PHE A 157 2.65 16.09 -4.38
CA PHE A 157 3.50 14.97 -4.78
C PHE A 157 2.66 13.74 -5.12
N THR A 158 3.28 12.79 -5.82
CA THR A 158 2.70 11.49 -6.12
C THR A 158 3.24 10.43 -5.17
N TYR A 159 2.35 9.76 -4.46
CA TYR A 159 2.65 8.51 -3.79
C TYR A 159 2.23 7.35 -4.68
N ASN A 160 3.20 6.57 -5.14
CA ASN A 160 2.94 5.50 -6.11
C ASN A 160 2.20 4.32 -5.47
N THR A 161 1.57 3.52 -6.32
CA THR A 161 0.91 2.28 -5.91
C THR A 161 1.93 1.13 -5.80
N LEU A 162 1.87 0.37 -4.72
CA LEU A 162 2.58 -0.87 -4.48
C LEU A 162 1.57 -1.98 -4.19
N SER A 163 1.48 -2.96 -5.09
CA SER A 163 0.74 -4.20 -4.84
C SER A 163 1.68 -5.21 -4.18
N SER A 164 1.52 -5.49 -2.89
CA SER A 164 2.40 -6.39 -2.14
C SER A 164 1.61 -7.20 -1.11
N LEU A 165 1.99 -8.45 -0.93
CA LEU A 165 1.35 -9.40 -0.02
C LEU A 165 2.43 -10.17 0.75
N SER A 166 2.18 -10.45 2.01
CA SER A 166 2.95 -11.41 2.80
C SER A 166 2.04 -12.41 3.52
N PHE A 167 2.63 -13.52 3.94
CA PHE A 167 1.92 -14.57 4.69
C PHE A 167 2.59 -14.71 6.04
N ALA A 168 1.80 -14.82 7.11
CA ALA A 168 2.36 -15.14 8.42
C ALA A 168 2.96 -16.57 8.44
N ARG A 169 2.38 -17.49 7.65
CA ARG A 169 2.80 -18.89 7.49
C ARG A 169 2.51 -19.35 6.06
N SER A 170 3.31 -20.28 5.53
CA SER A 170 3.18 -20.80 4.15
C SER A 170 2.63 -22.23 4.08
N PHE A 171 2.09 -22.75 5.18
CA PHE A 171 1.55 -24.09 5.33
C PHE A 171 0.25 -24.10 6.14
N ILE A 172 -0.58 -25.12 5.91
CA ILE A 172 -1.81 -25.40 6.63
C ILE A 172 -1.61 -26.76 7.29
N ASN A 173 -1.77 -26.84 8.61
CA ASN A 173 -1.60 -28.08 9.36
C ASN A 173 -2.93 -28.44 10.01
N PHE A 174 -3.31 -29.70 9.88
CA PHE A 174 -4.36 -30.32 10.66
C PHE A 174 -3.70 -31.07 11.82
N SER A 175 -4.36 -31.13 12.97
CA SER A 175 -3.90 -31.89 14.13
C SER A 175 -4.03 -33.41 13.88
N SER A 176 -4.13 -34.23 14.93
CA SER A 176 -4.48 -35.64 14.78
C SER A 176 -5.81 -35.79 14.03
N LEU A 177 -5.77 -36.45 12.89
CA LEU A 177 -6.94 -36.79 12.07
C LEU A 177 -7.17 -38.30 12.15
N ASN A 178 -8.43 -38.70 12.29
CA ASN A 178 -8.86 -40.08 12.15
C ASN A 178 -9.65 -40.27 10.86
N LEU A 179 -9.60 -41.48 10.31
CA LEU A 179 -10.36 -41.84 9.11
C LEU A 179 -11.85 -41.58 9.31
N GLY A 180 -12.51 -41.02 8.29
CA GLY A 180 -13.94 -40.74 8.30
C GLY A 180 -14.37 -39.55 9.14
N GLN A 181 -13.45 -38.82 9.78
CA GLN A 181 -13.79 -37.56 10.44
C GLN A 181 -14.16 -36.50 9.40
N SER A 182 -15.27 -35.81 9.63
CA SER A 182 -15.69 -34.66 8.83
C SER A 182 -15.36 -33.34 9.52
N ASN A 183 -15.26 -32.28 8.73
CA ASN A 183 -15.14 -30.89 9.18
C ASN A 183 -14.03 -30.66 10.19
N GLN A 184 -12.90 -31.36 10.05
CA GLN A 184 -11.76 -31.18 10.93
C GLN A 184 -11.05 -29.89 10.56
N GLN A 185 -11.05 -28.93 11.48
CA GLN A 185 -10.46 -27.63 11.25
C GLN A 185 -8.92 -27.71 11.27
N ALA A 186 -8.28 -26.90 10.45
CA ALA A 186 -6.85 -26.67 10.55
C ALA A 186 -6.49 -26.04 11.92
N SER A 187 -5.31 -26.37 12.44
CA SER A 187 -4.81 -25.90 13.74
C SER A 187 -4.66 -24.38 13.85
N ALA A 188 -4.55 -23.67 12.72
CA ALA A 188 -4.56 -22.21 12.65
C ALA A 188 -5.05 -21.76 11.26
N PRO A 189 -5.67 -20.57 11.15
CA PRO A 189 -5.99 -19.99 9.84
C PRO A 189 -4.72 -19.59 9.09
N LEU A 190 -4.83 -19.52 7.77
CA LEU A 190 -3.83 -18.87 6.93
C LEU A 190 -4.09 -17.37 6.92
N VAL A 191 -3.16 -16.60 7.49
CA VAL A 191 -3.27 -15.13 7.56
C VAL A 191 -2.53 -14.51 6.37
N LEU A 192 -3.29 -13.84 5.52
CA LEU A 192 -2.84 -12.99 4.43
C LEU A 192 -2.65 -11.57 4.96
N ASN A 193 -1.51 -10.96 4.70
CA ASN A 193 -1.25 -9.56 5.06
C ASN A 193 -0.99 -8.74 3.80
N ASN A 194 -1.81 -7.71 3.57
CA ASN A 194 -1.53 -6.70 2.56
C ASN A 194 -0.35 -5.84 3.05
N THR A 195 0.78 -5.95 2.37
CA THR A 195 2.00 -5.17 2.68
C THR A 195 2.20 -4.02 1.71
N GLY A 196 1.21 -3.73 0.86
CA GLY A 196 1.18 -2.60 -0.07
C GLY A 196 0.14 -1.53 0.32
N ASN A 197 -0.06 -0.56 -0.58
CA ASN A 197 -1.14 0.43 -0.53
C ASN A 197 -2.14 0.25 -1.68
N ASP A 198 -2.25 -0.97 -2.18
CA ASP A 198 -3.21 -1.34 -3.21
C ASP A 198 -4.24 -2.28 -2.61
N ASP A 199 -5.52 -2.04 -2.87
CA ASP A 199 -6.60 -2.92 -2.41
C ASP A 199 -6.75 -4.12 -3.35
N PHE A 200 -7.06 -5.28 -2.78
CA PHE A 200 -7.40 -6.47 -3.55
C PHE A 200 -8.87 -6.80 -3.35
N ASN A 201 -9.67 -6.69 -4.41
CA ASN A 201 -11.11 -6.94 -4.35
C ASN A 201 -11.46 -8.43 -4.35
N GLN A 202 -10.47 -9.29 -4.61
CA GLN A 202 -10.68 -10.71 -4.81
C GLN A 202 -9.47 -11.54 -4.37
N ILE A 203 -9.74 -12.58 -3.58
CA ILE A 203 -8.77 -13.62 -3.22
C ILE A 203 -9.22 -14.92 -3.89
N ASN A 204 -8.34 -15.49 -4.70
CA ASN A 204 -8.56 -16.77 -5.35
C ASN A 204 -7.60 -17.84 -4.82
N ILE A 205 -8.08 -19.08 -4.82
CA ILE A 205 -7.32 -20.25 -4.41
C ILE A 205 -7.51 -21.38 -5.41
N SER A 206 -6.43 -22.08 -5.74
CA SER A 206 -6.48 -23.37 -6.43
C SER A 206 -5.77 -24.39 -5.55
N ALA A 207 -6.47 -25.47 -5.21
CA ALA A 207 -5.90 -26.58 -4.49
C ALA A 207 -5.40 -27.65 -5.46
N ALA A 208 -4.68 -28.62 -4.93
CA ALA A 208 -4.27 -29.82 -5.65
C ALA A 208 -4.48 -31.03 -4.74
N THR A 209 -4.81 -32.17 -5.35
CA THR A 209 -4.85 -33.47 -4.66
C THR A 209 -3.57 -33.70 -3.87
N LEU A 210 -3.67 -34.00 -2.58
CA LEU A 210 -2.50 -34.35 -1.79
C LEU A 210 -2.15 -35.82 -2.02
N PHE A 211 -0.87 -36.13 -2.17
CA PHE A 211 -0.40 -37.50 -2.32
C PHE A 211 0.39 -37.93 -1.09
N GLY A 212 0.30 -39.22 -0.75
CA GLY A 212 1.11 -39.81 0.31
C GLY A 212 2.60 -39.70 0.00
N VAL A 213 3.40 -39.30 0.98
CA VAL A 213 4.86 -39.22 0.82
C VAL A 213 5.50 -40.61 0.83
N ASP A 214 4.97 -41.51 1.66
CA ASP A 214 5.51 -42.87 1.83
C ASP A 214 4.81 -43.86 0.88
N VAL A 215 3.50 -43.69 0.66
CA VAL A 215 2.68 -44.47 -0.27
C VAL A 215 2.02 -43.52 -1.29
N PRO A 216 2.70 -43.16 -2.40
CA PRO A 216 2.21 -42.17 -3.36
C PRO A 216 0.96 -42.55 -4.16
N SER A 217 0.55 -43.82 -4.12
CA SER A 217 -0.73 -44.26 -4.70
C SER A 217 -1.94 -43.84 -3.87
N GLU A 218 -1.74 -43.51 -2.59
CA GLU A 218 -2.79 -42.99 -1.72
C GLU A 218 -2.89 -41.46 -1.89
N SER A 219 -4.11 -40.95 -1.91
CA SER A 219 -4.34 -39.52 -2.13
C SER A 219 -5.58 -39.00 -1.43
N ILE A 220 -5.57 -37.70 -1.14
CA ILE A 220 -6.70 -36.94 -0.61
C ILE A 220 -7.07 -35.88 -1.64
N GLY A 221 -8.26 -36.01 -2.24
CA GLY A 221 -8.72 -35.09 -3.28
C GLY A 221 -8.85 -33.65 -2.77
N SER A 222 -8.64 -32.66 -3.64
CA SER A 222 -8.81 -31.25 -3.29
C SER A 222 -10.23 -30.93 -2.79
N SER A 223 -11.24 -31.64 -3.30
CA SER A 223 -12.64 -31.52 -2.86
C SER A 223 -12.92 -31.96 -1.43
N SER A 224 -11.98 -32.67 -0.79
CA SER A 224 -12.06 -33.01 0.64
C SER A 224 -11.75 -31.81 1.54
N PHE A 225 -11.30 -30.69 0.98
CA PHE A 225 -10.96 -29.49 1.74
C PHE A 225 -11.97 -28.39 1.45
N THR A 226 -12.36 -27.64 2.48
CA THR A 226 -13.18 -26.44 2.33
C THR A 226 -12.47 -25.23 2.91
N VAL A 227 -12.75 -24.04 2.37
CA VAL A 227 -12.19 -22.76 2.84
C VAL A 227 -13.29 -21.74 3.11
N ASN A 228 -13.11 -20.91 4.14
CA ASN A 228 -13.99 -19.79 4.47
C ASN A 228 -13.17 -18.59 4.95
N GLY A 229 -13.66 -17.37 4.71
CA GLY A 229 -13.09 -16.14 5.27
C GLY A 229 -13.45 -15.88 6.74
N THR A 230 -14.34 -16.69 7.32
CA THR A 230 -14.79 -16.60 8.72
C THR A 230 -14.74 -17.97 9.40
N ASP A 231 -14.57 -17.98 10.72
CA ASP A 231 -14.47 -19.22 11.52
C ASP A 231 -15.83 -19.95 11.70
N ASN A 232 -16.94 -19.31 11.32
CA ASN A 232 -18.29 -19.82 11.58
C ASN A 232 -18.73 -20.95 10.61
N GLY A 233 -17.80 -21.48 9.81
CA GLY A 233 -18.11 -22.41 8.74
C GLY A 233 -18.37 -23.84 9.21
N ALA A 234 -17.65 -24.35 10.21
CA ALA A 234 -17.65 -25.78 10.58
C ALA A 234 -17.64 -26.72 9.36
N GLY A 235 -16.84 -26.38 8.34
CA GLY A 235 -16.76 -27.11 7.06
C GLY A 235 -17.82 -26.78 6.00
N ASN A 236 -18.81 -25.93 6.29
CA ASN A 236 -19.70 -25.30 5.30
C ASN A 236 -18.99 -24.21 4.46
N GLY A 237 -17.67 -24.31 4.32
CA GLY A 237 -16.89 -23.45 3.44
C GLY A 237 -17.10 -23.79 1.97
N MET A 238 -16.44 -23.04 1.10
CA MET A 238 -16.36 -23.37 -0.32
C MET A 238 -15.46 -24.60 -0.51
N PRO A 239 -15.94 -25.70 -1.12
CA PRO A 239 -15.09 -26.83 -1.47
C PRO A 239 -13.97 -26.41 -2.42
N LEU A 240 -12.75 -26.82 -2.12
CA LEU A 240 -11.59 -26.53 -2.96
C LEU A 240 -11.59 -27.44 -4.20
N ALA A 241 -10.97 -26.96 -5.27
CA ALA A 241 -10.84 -27.68 -6.52
C ALA A 241 -9.46 -27.44 -7.14
N ASN A 242 -9.16 -28.23 -8.18
CA ASN A 242 -7.93 -28.06 -8.96
C ASN A 242 -7.92 -26.77 -9.82
N GLY A 243 -9.09 -26.16 -10.02
CA GLY A 243 -9.25 -24.87 -10.68
C GLY A 243 -9.16 -23.69 -9.72
N GLU A 244 -8.99 -22.50 -10.28
CA GLU A 244 -9.02 -21.24 -9.53
C GLU A 244 -10.45 -20.96 -9.04
N LEU A 245 -10.61 -20.82 -7.73
CA LEU A 245 -11.89 -20.51 -7.07
C LEU A 245 -11.81 -19.20 -6.31
N THR A 246 -12.85 -18.39 -6.43
CA THR A 246 -12.98 -17.12 -5.71
C THR A 246 -13.61 -17.32 -4.35
N ILE A 247 -12.86 -16.98 -3.30
CA ILE A 247 -13.36 -17.05 -1.94
C ILE A 247 -14.39 -15.94 -1.73
N ARG A 248 -15.56 -16.30 -1.21
CA ARG A 248 -16.66 -15.36 -0.95
C ARG A 248 -16.76 -15.01 0.53
N ALA A 249 -17.08 -13.75 0.80
CA ALA A 249 -17.58 -13.28 2.09
C ALA A 249 -19.12 -13.38 2.11
N LEU A 250 -19.75 -13.01 3.24
CA LEU A 250 -21.21 -12.96 3.35
C LEU A 250 -21.85 -12.03 2.31
N THR A 251 -21.15 -10.95 1.94
CA THR A 251 -21.65 -9.87 1.08
C THR A 251 -20.79 -9.65 -0.16
N GLY A 252 -20.31 -10.72 -0.80
CA GLY A 252 -19.59 -10.64 -2.07
C GLY A 252 -18.29 -11.44 -2.09
N ASN A 253 -17.31 -10.96 -2.85
CA ASN A 253 -15.97 -11.55 -2.85
C ASN A 253 -15.24 -11.18 -1.56
N LEU A 254 -14.39 -12.08 -1.07
CA LEU A 254 -13.48 -11.75 0.01
C LEU A 254 -12.40 -10.82 -0.51
N SER A 255 -12.33 -9.62 0.07
CA SER A 255 -11.35 -8.59 -0.25
C SER A 255 -10.21 -8.58 0.77
N LEU A 256 -9.06 -8.07 0.36
CA LEU A 256 -7.93 -7.79 1.23
C LEU A 256 -7.52 -6.32 1.02
N ASN A 257 -8.09 -5.46 1.85
CA ASN A 257 -7.82 -4.02 1.80
C ASN A 257 -6.46 -3.72 2.44
N HIS A 258 -5.78 -2.69 1.95
CA HIS A 258 -4.58 -2.18 2.58
C HIS A 258 -4.90 -1.54 3.94
N GLY A 259 -3.92 -1.50 4.82
CA GLY A 259 -4.08 -0.91 6.15
C GLY A 259 -3.07 -1.44 7.15
N HIS A 260 -3.07 -0.85 8.33
CA HIS A 260 -2.20 -1.30 9.41
C HIS A 260 -2.82 -2.48 10.14
N THR A 261 -2.03 -3.54 10.34
CA THR A 261 -2.48 -4.79 10.98
C THR A 261 -2.94 -4.65 12.43
N SER A 262 -2.61 -3.54 13.10
CA SER A 262 -3.06 -3.23 14.47
C SER A 262 -4.03 -2.05 14.56
N ALA A 263 -4.43 -1.43 13.44
CA ALA A 263 -5.29 -0.25 13.48
C ALA A 263 -6.73 -0.65 13.75
N ASN A 264 -7.03 -0.86 15.03
CA ASN A 264 -8.38 -0.79 15.56
C ASN A 264 -8.71 0.61 16.11
N THR A 265 -7.78 1.59 16.02
CA THR A 265 -7.92 2.85 16.79
C THR A 265 -7.47 4.14 16.10
N ASP A 266 -6.84 4.14 14.92
CA ASP A 266 -6.42 5.40 14.28
C ASP A 266 -7.51 5.94 13.34
N TYR A 267 -8.53 6.53 13.98
CA TYR A 267 -9.32 7.69 13.54
C TYR A 267 -10.15 7.65 12.22
N TYR A 268 -10.17 6.58 11.41
CA TYR A 268 -10.84 6.67 10.09
C TYR A 268 -11.93 5.66 9.71
N ASP A 269 -12.38 4.79 10.60
CA ASP A 269 -13.57 3.99 10.29
C ASP A 269 -14.22 3.42 11.55
N THR A 270 -15.48 3.76 11.79
CA THR A 270 -16.29 3.16 12.85
C THR A 270 -16.73 1.74 12.49
N VAL A 271 -16.49 1.29 11.27
CA VAL A 271 -16.67 -0.11 10.88
C VAL A 271 -15.35 -0.84 11.12
N LEU A 272 -15.36 -1.68 12.15
CA LEU A 272 -14.26 -2.55 12.62
C LEU A 272 -13.88 -3.64 11.59
N SER A 273 -13.75 -3.30 10.31
CA SER A 273 -13.23 -4.24 9.33
C SER A 273 -11.72 -4.35 9.56
N PRO A 274 -11.18 -5.54 9.88
CA PRO A 274 -9.75 -5.73 9.94
C PRO A 274 -9.12 -5.27 8.62
N ARG A 275 -8.33 -4.20 8.69
CA ARG A 275 -7.62 -3.66 7.52
C ARG A 275 -6.22 -4.25 7.47
N GLY A 276 -5.73 -4.54 6.27
CA GLY A 276 -4.37 -5.03 6.06
C GLY A 276 -4.16 -6.52 6.35
N ASN A 277 -5.12 -7.23 6.96
CA ASN A 277 -5.06 -8.69 7.11
C ASN A 277 -6.37 -9.38 6.79
N GLN A 278 -6.28 -10.63 6.32
CA GLN A 278 -7.42 -11.51 6.07
C GLN A 278 -7.06 -12.93 6.48
N SER A 279 -7.90 -13.52 7.33
CA SER A 279 -7.77 -14.92 7.73
C SER A 279 -8.56 -15.81 6.77
N LEU A 280 -7.95 -16.90 6.33
CA LEU A 280 -8.60 -18.01 5.64
C LEU A 280 -8.60 -19.23 6.54
N TYR A 281 -9.79 -19.73 6.85
CA TYR A 281 -10.02 -20.90 7.68
C TYR A 281 -10.23 -22.11 6.78
N PHE A 282 -9.59 -23.24 7.11
CA PHE A 282 -9.63 -24.46 6.32
C PHE A 282 -10.19 -25.61 7.16
N TRP A 283 -10.97 -26.46 6.52
CA TRP A 283 -11.46 -27.72 7.07
C TRP A 283 -11.16 -28.86 6.11
N VAL A 284 -11.11 -30.08 6.65
CA VAL A 284 -10.95 -31.31 5.87
C VAL A 284 -11.98 -32.36 6.28
N ASP A 285 -12.53 -33.03 5.27
CA ASP A 285 -13.25 -34.29 5.40
C ASP A 285 -12.28 -35.44 5.08
N VAL A 286 -11.91 -36.19 6.09
CA VAL A 286 -10.93 -37.28 5.99
C VAL A 286 -11.61 -38.49 5.36
N PRO A 287 -11.07 -39.06 4.26
CA PRO A 287 -11.58 -40.29 3.68
C PRO A 287 -11.74 -41.40 4.72
N SER A 288 -12.83 -42.17 4.65
CA SER A 288 -13.11 -43.27 5.59
C SER A 288 -12.21 -44.49 5.39
N SER A 289 -11.54 -44.59 4.24
CA SER A 289 -10.70 -45.72 3.84
C SER A 289 -9.78 -45.33 2.68
N GLY A 290 -8.85 -46.21 2.31
CA GLY A 290 -8.00 -46.05 1.12
C GLY A 290 -6.80 -45.10 1.30
N ILE A 291 -6.55 -44.70 2.55
CA ILE A 291 -5.40 -43.90 2.97
C ILE A 291 -4.86 -44.45 4.29
N SER A 292 -3.56 -44.32 4.49
CA SER A 292 -2.82 -44.76 5.69
C SER A 292 -2.29 -43.55 6.48
N SER A 293 -1.82 -43.81 7.70
CA SER A 293 -1.18 -42.79 8.55
C SER A 293 0.21 -42.45 8.00
N GLN A 294 0.29 -41.38 7.24
CA GLN A 294 1.51 -40.85 6.65
C GLN A 294 1.39 -39.34 6.41
N LYS A 295 2.45 -38.70 5.92
CA LYS A 295 2.38 -37.32 5.45
C LYS A 295 1.73 -37.27 4.08
N TYR A 296 0.86 -36.30 3.87
CA TYR A 296 0.29 -35.96 2.57
C TYR A 296 0.71 -34.53 2.21
N ASN A 297 1.23 -34.32 1.01
CA ASN A 297 1.66 -32.99 0.59
C ASN A 297 1.30 -32.68 -0.87
N ASN A 298 1.15 -31.39 -1.15
CA ASN A 298 1.16 -30.79 -2.48
C ASN A 298 1.30 -29.26 -2.35
N THR A 299 1.41 -28.56 -3.47
CA THR A 299 1.41 -27.10 -3.54
C THR A 299 0.05 -26.60 -3.99
N TRP A 300 -0.54 -25.73 -3.17
CA TRP A 300 -1.69 -24.91 -3.54
C TRP A 300 -1.22 -23.50 -3.91
N ASN A 301 -2.01 -22.81 -4.72
CA ASN A 301 -1.73 -21.43 -5.13
C ASN A 301 -2.82 -20.50 -4.60
N ILE A 302 -2.38 -19.36 -4.09
CA ILE A 302 -3.26 -18.25 -3.73
C ILE A 302 -2.86 -17.06 -4.59
N THR A 303 -3.87 -16.42 -5.17
CA THR A 303 -3.70 -15.20 -5.95
C THR A 303 -4.63 -14.13 -5.42
N VAL A 304 -4.17 -12.89 -5.46
CA VAL A 304 -4.96 -11.71 -5.11
C VAL A 304 -5.09 -10.83 -6.35
N ILE A 305 -6.29 -10.32 -6.59
CA ILE A 305 -6.63 -9.55 -7.78
C ILE A 305 -7.19 -8.20 -7.34
N ASN A 306 -6.63 -7.14 -7.92
CA ASN A 306 -7.21 -5.81 -7.92
C ASN A 306 -8.02 -5.66 -9.21
N LEU A 307 -9.33 -5.43 -9.08
CA LEU A 307 -10.24 -5.19 -10.21
C LEU A 307 -10.39 -3.68 -10.39
N PRO A 308 -10.24 -3.15 -11.62
CA PRO A 308 -10.38 -1.72 -11.89
C PRO A 308 -11.81 -1.20 -11.69
#